data_AF-A0A0T6ZGI9-F1
#
_entry.id   AF-A0A0T6ZGI9-F1
#
_cell.length_a   1.000
_cell.length_b   1.000
_cell.length_c   1.000
_cell.angle_alpha   90.00
_cell.angle_beta   90.00
_cell.angle_gamma   90.00
#
_symmetry.space_group_name_H-M   'P 1'
#
loop_
_entity.id
_entity.type
_entity.pdbx_description
1 polymer ?
#
loop_
_entity_poly.entity_id
_entity_poly.type
_entity_poly.pdbx_seq_one_letter_code
_entity_poly.pdbx_strand_id
1 'polypeptide(L)'
;MKKPPSRIREEIAKLQEQLRQAEAREAERIGRIALKAGLGEIELGGLIVKAGLRYETRALLLGALIELGERLQLDEGERPRLTAIGAEAFRNGRG
;
A
#
# COMPACT_ATOMS: atom_id res chain seq x y z
N MET A 1 -49.31 23.64 -1.46
CA MET A 1 -48.31 24.68 -1.81
C MET A 1 -46.99 23.99 -2.14
N LYS A 2 -46.36 24.30 -3.28
CA LYS A 2 -45.04 23.75 -3.62
C LYS A 2 -44.01 24.25 -2.60
N LYS A 3 -43.08 23.39 -2.16
CA LYS A 3 -41.99 23.79 -1.24
C LYS A 3 -41.25 25.01 -1.84
N PRO A 4 -40.92 26.04 -1.04
CA PRO A 4 -40.11 27.16 -1.50
C PRO A 4 -38.76 26.65 -2.05
N PRO A 5 -38.24 27.22 -3.15
CA PRO A 5 -36.98 26.79 -3.77
C PRO A 5 -35.77 26.77 -2.80
N SER A 6 -35.76 27.64 -1.78
CA SER A 6 -34.71 27.69 -0.75
C SER A 6 -34.64 26.42 0.09
N ARG A 7 -35.78 25.88 0.52
CA ARG A 7 -35.83 24.63 1.30
C ARG A 7 -35.31 23.43 0.52
N ILE A 8 -35.53 23.41 -0.79
CA ILE A 8 -35.02 22.35 -1.67
C ILE A 8 -33.50 22.44 -1.77
N ARG A 9 -32.93 23.65 -1.88
CA ARG A 9 -31.46 23.85 -1.91
C ARG A 9 -30.81 23.44 -0.59
N GLU A 10 -31.42 23.77 0.55
CA GLU A 10 -30.95 23.37 1.87
C GLU A 10 -30.99 21.84 2.05
N GLU A 11 -32.08 21.17 1.62
CA GLU A 11 -32.18 19.72 1.64
C GLU A 11 -31.11 19.06 0.74
N ILE A 12 -30.86 19.59 -0.45
CA ILE A 12 -29.81 19.09 -1.36
C ILE A 12 -28.43 19.21 -0.71
N ALA A 13 -28.09 20.37 -0.12
CA ALA A 13 -26.80 20.57 0.53
C ALA A 13 -26.59 19.60 1.70
N LYS A 14 -27.65 19.38 2.50
CA LYS A 14 -27.63 18.41 3.61
C LYS A 14 -27.43 16.98 3.11
N LEU A 15 -28.12 16.58 2.05
CA LEU A 15 -27.98 15.25 1.45
C LEU A 15 -26.59 15.04 0.85
N GLN A 16 -26.02 16.06 0.20
CA GLN A 16 -24.66 16.00 -0.34
C GLN A 16 -23.60 15.87 0.76
N GLU A 17 -23.79 16.55 1.89
CA GLU A 17 -22.91 16.39 3.05
C GLU A 17 -23.03 14.99 3.66
N GLN A 18 -24.25 14.47 3.79
CA GLN A 18 -24.48 13.10 4.25
C GLN A 18 -23.85 12.07 3.32
N LEU A 19 -23.95 12.27 2.01
CA LEU A 19 -23.32 11.41 1.01
C LEU A 19 -21.79 11.41 1.17
N ARG A 20 -21.16 12.60 1.23
CA ARG A 20 -19.71 12.71 1.43
C ARG A 20 -19.25 12.01 2.71
N GLN A 21 -20.00 12.15 3.81
CA GLN A 21 -19.68 11.47 5.06
C GLN A 21 -19.88 9.95 4.99
N ALA A 22 -20.84 9.46 4.22
CA ALA A 22 -21.06 8.03 4.02
C ALA A 22 -19.95 7.43 3.15
N GLU A 23 -19.57 8.11 2.06
CA GLU A 23 -18.46 7.72 1.18
C GLU A 23 -17.13 7.67 1.94
N ALA A 24 -16.83 8.68 2.77
CA ALA A 24 -15.62 8.70 3.59
C ALA A 24 -15.56 7.51 4.57
N ARG A 25 -16.68 7.21 5.24
CA ARG A 25 -16.78 6.04 6.14
C ARG A 25 -16.61 4.73 5.40
N GLU A 26 -17.17 4.62 4.21
CA GLU A 26 -17.06 3.42 3.38
C GLU A 26 -15.62 3.22 2.89
N ALA A 27 -14.95 4.29 2.46
CA ALA A 27 -13.53 4.24 2.09
C ALA A 27 -12.65 3.77 3.25
N GLU A 28 -12.89 4.27 4.46
CA GLU A 28 -12.19 3.82 5.67
C GLU A 28 -12.45 2.34 5.97
N ARG A 29 -13.71 1.90 5.84
CA ARG A 29 -14.10 0.49 6.04
C ARG A 29 -13.40 -0.42 5.03
N ILE A 30 -13.41 -0.05 3.76
CA ILE A 30 -12.72 -0.78 2.69
C ILE A 30 -11.22 -0.83 2.99
N GLY A 31 -10.60 0.28 3.38
CA GLY A 31 -9.19 0.32 3.75
C GLY A 31 -8.86 -0.63 4.90
N ARG A 32 -9.68 -0.66 5.95
CA ARG A 32 -9.51 -1.60 7.08
C ARG A 32 -9.67 -3.05 6.66
N ILE A 33 -10.62 -3.35 5.78
CA ILE A 33 -10.83 -4.71 5.25
C ILE A 33 -9.62 -5.14 4.41
N ALA A 34 -9.12 -4.25 3.54
CA ALA A 34 -7.95 -4.54 2.72
C ALA A 34 -6.70 -4.83 3.56
N LEU A 35 -6.46 -4.04 4.62
CA LEU A 35 -5.37 -4.29 5.56
C LEU A 35 -5.54 -5.64 6.29
N LYS A 36 -6.74 -5.94 6.81
CA LYS A 36 -7.01 -7.23 7.47
C LYS A 36 -6.90 -8.43 6.53
N ALA A 37 -7.20 -8.23 5.24
CA ALA A 37 -7.07 -9.24 4.20
C ALA A 37 -5.64 -9.37 3.65
N GLY A 38 -4.67 -8.63 4.19
CA GLY A 38 -3.28 -8.67 3.75
C GLY A 38 -3.07 -8.07 2.35
N LEU A 39 -4.03 -7.35 1.78
CA LEU A 39 -3.95 -6.79 0.42
C LEU A 39 -2.91 -5.65 0.29
N GLY A 40 -2.29 -5.24 1.40
CA GLY A 40 -1.13 -4.34 1.42
C GLY A 40 0.20 -5.03 1.77
N GLU A 41 0.17 -6.31 2.14
CA GLU A 41 1.37 -7.08 2.40
C GLU A 41 1.82 -7.71 1.09
N ILE A 42 2.92 -7.21 0.52
CA ILE A 42 3.59 -7.95 -0.54
C ILE A 42 4.24 -9.16 0.11
N GLU A 43 3.70 -10.35 -0.16
CA GLU A 43 4.31 -11.59 0.32
C GLU A 43 5.78 -11.64 -0.14
N LEU A 44 6.69 -12.03 0.77
CA LEU A 44 8.12 -12.18 0.48
C LEU A 44 8.37 -13.05 -0.77
N GLY A 45 7.50 -14.03 -1.03
CA GLY A 45 7.53 -14.85 -2.24
C GLY A 45 7.40 -14.04 -3.54
N GLY A 46 6.54 -13.02 -3.58
CA GLY A 46 6.39 -12.12 -4.72
C GLY A 46 7.64 -11.28 -4.97
N LEU A 47 8.30 -10.81 -3.90
CA LEU A 47 9.57 -10.08 -3.98
C LEU A 47 10.71 -10.96 -4.49
N ILE A 48 10.79 -12.20 -4.01
CA ILE A 48 11.80 -13.19 -4.45
C ILE A 48 11.68 -13.44 -5.96
N VAL A 49 10.46 -13.63 -6.47
CA VAL A 49 10.23 -13.81 -7.91
C VAL A 49 10.65 -12.56 -8.68
N LYS A 50 10.23 -11.38 -8.23
CA LYS A 50 10.52 -10.11 -8.89
C LYS A 50 12.02 -9.77 -8.92
N ALA A 51 12.76 -10.24 -7.92
CA ALA A 51 14.22 -10.15 -7.86
C ALA A 51 14.94 -11.18 -8.75
N GLY A 52 14.21 -12.06 -9.44
CA GLY A 52 14.79 -13.11 -10.28
C GLY A 52 15.27 -14.35 -9.52
N LEU A 53 14.89 -14.49 -8.23
CA LEU A 53 15.42 -15.53 -7.33
C LEU A 53 14.46 -16.71 -7.14
N ARG A 54 13.54 -16.94 -8.09
CA ARG A 54 12.51 -17.99 -8.02
C ARG A 54 13.07 -19.39 -7.76
N TYR A 55 14.24 -19.68 -8.31
CA TYR A 55 14.85 -21.00 -8.30
C TYR A 55 15.93 -21.17 -7.23
N GLU A 56 16.17 -20.13 -6.43
CA GLU A 56 17.18 -20.18 -5.39
C GLU A 56 16.72 -20.98 -4.16
N THR A 57 17.69 -21.56 -3.47
CA THR A 57 17.40 -22.36 -2.27
C THR A 57 17.01 -21.48 -1.09
N ARG A 58 16.21 -22.03 -0.17
CA ARG A 58 15.84 -21.34 1.08
C ARG A 58 17.06 -20.94 1.92
N ALA A 59 18.11 -21.75 1.91
CA ALA A 59 19.34 -21.47 2.64
C ALA A 59 20.08 -20.26 2.06
N LEU A 60 20.17 -20.15 0.73
CA LEU A 60 20.78 -19.00 0.06
C LEU A 60 20.01 -17.71 0.35
N LEU A 61 18.67 -17.75 0.22
CA LEU A 61 17.83 -16.60 0.49
C LEU A 61 17.95 -16.12 1.93
N LEU A 62 17.98 -17.06 2.89
CA LEU A 62 18.19 -16.72 4.30
C LEU A 62 19.57 -16.10 4.54
N GLY A 63 20.62 -16.66 3.95
CA GLY A 63 21.98 -16.11 4.03
C GLY A 63 22.05 -14.66 3.52
N ALA A 64 21.45 -14.39 2.36
CA ALA A 64 21.42 -13.04 1.78
C ALA A 64 20.65 -12.04 2.67
N LEU A 65 19.56 -12.46 3.32
CA LEU A 65 18.80 -11.60 4.24
C LEU A 65 19.56 -11.31 5.54
N ILE A 66 20.33 -12.28 6.06
CA ILE A 66 21.19 -12.08 7.23
C ILE A 66 22.30 -11.09 6.91
N GLU A 67 23.02 -11.30 5.80
CA GLU A 67 24.08 -10.38 5.34
C GLU A 67 23.54 -8.96 5.15
N LEU A 68 22.35 -8.83 4.54
CA LEU A 68 21.66 -7.54 4.43
C LEU A 68 21.38 -6.92 5.81
N GLY A 69 20.89 -7.71 6.76
CA GLY A 69 20.61 -7.24 8.12
C GLY A 69 21.85 -6.66 8.81
N GLU A 70 22.99 -7.33 8.67
CA GLU A 70 24.28 -6.86 9.18
C GLU A 70 24.72 -5.56 8.49
N ARG A 71 24.66 -5.51 7.15
CA ARG A 71 25.02 -4.31 6.38
C ARG A 71 24.19 -3.08 6.76
N LEU A 72 22.89 -3.26 7.00
CA LEU A 72 22.00 -2.18 7.42
C LEU A 72 22.32 -1.62 8.81
N GLN A 73 23.01 -2.37 9.67
CA GLN A 73 23.46 -1.87 10.98
C GLN A 73 24.79 -1.12 10.88
N LEU A 74 25.61 -1.46 9.89
CA LEU A 74 26.97 -0.94 9.74
C LEU A 74 27.04 0.30 8.84
N ASP A 75 26.07 0.47 7.93
CA ASP A 75 26.03 1.57 6.97
C ASP A 75 24.63 2.22 6.90
N GLU A 76 24.51 3.43 7.45
CA GLU A 76 23.27 4.21 7.42
C GLU A 76 22.83 4.61 5.99
N GLY A 77 23.77 4.65 5.04
CA GLY A 77 23.51 4.94 3.62
C GLY A 77 22.93 3.74 2.85
N GLU A 78 23.04 2.53 3.40
CA GLU A 78 22.59 1.32 2.73
C GLU A 78 21.06 1.24 2.64
N ARG A 79 20.36 1.68 3.70
CA ARG A 79 18.90 1.71 3.76
C ARG A 79 18.29 2.62 2.68
N PRO A 80 18.67 3.91 2.53
CA PRO A 80 18.15 4.76 1.46
C PRO A 80 18.54 4.26 0.07
N ARG A 81 19.75 3.71 -0.11
CA ARG A 81 20.21 3.15 -1.39
C ARG A 81 19.34 1.99 -1.85
N LEU A 82 19.14 0.98 -1.00
CA LEU A 82 18.31 -0.19 -1.33
C LEU A 82 16.84 0.18 -1.53
N THR A 83 16.34 1.17 -0.77
CA THR A 83 14.99 1.71 -0.97
C THR A 83 14.83 2.32 -2.37
N ALA A 84 15.82 3.10 -2.82
CA ALA A 84 15.80 3.70 -4.15
C ALA A 84 15.76 2.64 -5.26
N ILE A 85 16.59 1.59 -5.14
CA ILE A 85 16.62 0.45 -6.07
C ILE A 85 15.26 -0.26 -6.12
N GLY A 86 14.69 -0.58 -4.96
CA GLY A 86 13.38 -1.24 -4.87
C GLY A 86 12.29 -0.39 -5.52
N ALA A 87 12.24 0.91 -5.20
CA ALA A 87 11.27 1.82 -5.78
C ALA A 87 11.38 1.93 -7.32
N GLU A 88 12.60 1.90 -7.86
CA GLU A 88 12.81 1.85 -9.31
C GLU A 88 12.31 0.53 -9.93
N ALA A 89 12.61 -0.61 -9.31
CA ALA A 89 12.17 -1.92 -9.79
C ALA A 89 10.62 -2.04 -9.82
N PHE A 90 9.94 -1.45 -8.84
CA PHE A 90 8.48 -1.38 -8.83
C PHE A 90 7.91 -0.49 -9.93
N ARG A 91 8.51 0.69 -10.19
CA ARG A 91 8.06 1.59 -11.26
C ARG A 91 8.25 1.00 -12.66
N ASN A 92 9.36 0.30 -12.88
CA ASN A 92 9.74 -0.21 -14.21
C ASN A 92 9.16 -1.59 -14.53
N GLY A 93 8.38 -2.18 -13.63
CA GLY A 93 7.77 -3.49 -13.84
C GLY A 93 8.76 -4.66 -13.95
N ARG A 94 10.06 -4.46 -13.70
CA ARG A 94 11.05 -5.55 -13.73
C ARG A 94 10.63 -6.64 -12.75
N GLY A 95 10.48 -7.88 -13.24
CA GLY A 95 10.10 -9.09 -12.53
C GLY A 95 9.87 -10.24 -13.50
#